data_AF-A0A4J2CN83-F1
#
_entry.id   AF-A0A4J2CN83-F1
#
_cell.length_a   1.000
_cell.length_b   1.000
_cell.length_c   1.000
_cell.angle_alpha   90.00
_cell.angle_beta   90.00
_cell.angle_gamma   90.00
#
_symmetry.space_group_name_H-M   'P 1'
#
loop_
_entity.id
_entity.type
_entity.pdbx_description
1 polymer ?
#
loop_
_entity_poly.entity_id
_entity_poly.type
_entity_poly.pdbx_seq_one_letter_code
_entity_poly.pdbx_strand_id
1 'polypeptide(L)'
;MLFKDRWKKLSLSYNLQVGYDTYRHSLGDNEWYHLFEGIPNIIHYTTQNKPWSHYRFNRFRDIWWFYYGLNWNDILLDNQILQENFEKLIKPITCHASIFTNTGDIEGLPYLLEQLPNVQFHIAAPTYFSPNIVELQRYSNLYIYPCVDPKMKETLINQTNFYLDINYGPALDDALQEIVRQGNPIYSFESTSHFSNGENQVFAVDNVDEMVKSIQNKLSESHR
;
A
#
# COMPACT_ATOMS: atom_id res chain seq x y z
N MET A 1 16.47 0.26 37.91
CA MET A 1 16.74 -0.46 36.65
C MET A 1 18.15 -1.06 36.72
N LEU A 2 18.29 -2.38 36.56
CA LEU A 2 19.54 -3.13 36.85
C LEU A 2 20.74 -2.73 35.97
N PHE A 3 20.52 -2.45 34.69
CA PHE A 3 21.60 -2.19 33.71
C PHE A 3 21.83 -0.71 33.39
N LYS A 4 21.28 0.20 34.20
CA LYS A 4 21.49 1.64 33.99
C LYS A 4 23.00 1.94 33.94
N ASP A 5 23.45 2.59 32.87
CA ASP A 5 24.84 2.96 32.57
C ASP A 5 25.86 1.80 32.43
N ARG A 6 25.41 0.55 32.46
CA ARG A 6 26.23 -0.66 32.31
C ARG A 6 25.92 -1.40 31.00
N TRP A 7 25.95 -0.68 29.89
CA TRP A 7 25.60 -1.20 28.57
C TRP A 7 26.44 -0.54 27.46
N LYS A 8 26.56 -1.23 26.32
CA LYS A 8 27.17 -0.68 25.09
C LYS A 8 26.10 -0.44 24.05
N LYS A 9 26.19 0.69 23.33
CA LYS A 9 25.26 1.04 22.27
C LYS A 9 25.56 0.23 21.00
N LEU A 10 24.53 -0.39 20.44
CA LEU A 10 24.58 -0.98 19.10
C LEU A 10 24.06 0.03 18.07
N SER A 11 24.50 -0.12 16.83
CA SER A 11 23.89 0.58 15.68
C SER A 11 22.43 0.18 15.53
N LEU A 12 21.58 1.09 15.02
CA LEU A 12 20.17 0.82 14.75
C LEU A 12 19.98 -0.37 13.79
N SER A 13 20.94 -0.63 12.89
CA SER A 13 20.88 -1.77 11.97
C SER A 13 20.70 -3.12 12.69
N TYR A 14 21.13 -3.24 13.95
CA TYR A 14 21.04 -4.49 14.72
C TYR A 14 19.78 -4.58 15.59
N ASN A 15 18.90 -3.58 15.59
CA ASN A 15 17.60 -3.63 16.26
C ASN A 15 16.71 -2.45 15.79
N LEU A 16 16.34 -2.43 14.51
CA LEU A 16 15.47 -1.39 13.98
C LEU A 16 14.01 -1.73 14.31
N GLN A 17 13.39 -0.96 15.20
CA GLN A 17 12.10 -1.29 15.81
C GLN A 17 10.90 -0.78 14.99
N VAL A 18 10.72 -1.31 13.78
CA VAL A 18 9.69 -0.84 12.83
C VAL A 18 8.24 -1.07 13.27
N GLY A 19 8.01 -1.87 14.32
CA GLY A 19 6.67 -2.03 14.91
C GLY A 19 6.08 -0.71 15.44
N TYR A 20 6.91 0.32 15.63
CA TYR A 20 6.51 1.63 16.12
C TYR A 20 6.14 2.64 15.01
N ASP A 21 6.29 2.30 13.72
CA ASP A 21 6.09 3.22 12.58
C ASP A 21 4.77 4.00 12.69
N THR A 22 3.63 3.30 12.73
CA THR A 22 2.30 3.93 12.83
C THR A 22 2.15 4.81 14.08
N TYR A 23 2.69 4.38 15.23
CA TYR A 23 2.60 5.15 16.47
C TYR A 23 3.44 6.42 16.41
N ARG A 24 4.66 6.34 15.85
CA ARG A 24 5.55 7.50 15.66
C ARG A 24 4.92 8.53 14.75
N HIS A 25 4.30 8.06 13.66
CA HIS A 25 3.52 8.94 12.81
C HIS A 25 2.37 9.64 13.56
N SER A 26 1.62 8.91 14.39
CA SER A 26 0.52 9.52 15.16
C SER A 26 0.96 10.61 16.13
N LEU A 27 2.25 10.65 16.50
CA LEU A 27 2.86 11.71 17.30
C LEU A 27 3.46 12.86 16.47
N GLY A 28 3.38 12.80 15.14
CA GLY A 28 4.00 13.76 14.23
C GLY A 28 5.52 13.60 14.07
N ASP A 29 6.09 12.47 14.49
CA ASP A 29 7.52 12.19 14.45
C ASP A 29 7.94 11.66 13.06
N ASN A 30 8.03 12.55 12.07
CA ASN A 30 8.44 12.19 10.70
C ASN A 30 9.93 11.82 10.61
N GLU A 31 10.76 12.36 11.50
CA GLU A 31 12.20 12.04 11.57
C GLU A 31 12.45 10.55 11.83
N TRP A 32 11.48 9.87 12.48
CA TRP A 32 11.50 8.42 12.69
C TRP A 32 11.81 7.62 11.41
N TYR A 33 11.30 8.06 10.26
CA TYR A 33 11.50 7.36 8.99
C TYR A 33 12.91 7.56 8.43
N HIS A 34 13.56 8.66 8.78
CA HIS A 34 14.90 9.05 8.31
C HIS A 34 16.02 8.63 9.28
N LEU A 35 15.68 8.04 10.43
CA LEU A 35 16.67 7.49 11.38
C LEU A 35 17.53 6.38 10.77
N PHE A 36 17.02 5.71 9.73
CA PHE A 36 17.71 4.62 9.06
C PHE A 36 17.25 4.52 7.60
N GLU A 37 18.21 4.57 6.68
CA GLU A 37 17.98 4.38 5.24
C GLU A 37 18.47 2.99 4.81
N GLY A 38 17.70 2.34 3.92
CA GLY A 38 17.97 0.99 3.44
C GLY A 38 17.39 -0.13 4.33
N ILE A 39 17.87 -1.36 4.12
CA ILE A 39 17.41 -2.55 4.85
C ILE A 39 18.38 -2.83 6.02
N PRO A 40 17.90 -2.90 7.28
CA PRO A 40 18.76 -3.17 8.43
C PRO A 40 19.12 -4.66 8.52
N ASN A 41 20.18 -4.98 9.25
CA ASN A 41 20.57 -6.37 9.52
C ASN A 41 19.52 -7.13 10.33
N ILE A 42 18.84 -6.44 11.26
CA ILE A 42 17.78 -7.00 12.11
C ILE A 42 16.59 -6.04 12.10
N ILE A 43 15.48 -6.52 11.55
CA ILE A 43 14.18 -5.86 11.58
C ILE A 43 13.40 -6.38 12.79
N HIS A 44 12.94 -5.49 13.67
CA HIS A 44 12.21 -5.85 14.87
C HIS A 44 10.79 -5.28 14.89
N TYR A 45 9.81 -6.15 14.71
CA TYR A 45 8.38 -5.82 14.83
C TYR A 45 7.94 -5.87 16.30
N THR A 46 8.29 -4.83 17.06
CA THR A 46 8.20 -4.77 18.55
C THR A 46 6.80 -4.74 19.14
N THR A 47 5.80 -4.25 18.40
CA THR A 47 4.44 -4.00 18.92
C THR A 47 3.47 -5.12 18.55
N GLN A 48 2.18 -4.92 18.85
CA GLN A 48 1.08 -5.77 18.39
C GLN A 48 0.85 -5.70 16.87
N ASN A 49 1.36 -4.66 16.20
CA ASN A 49 1.25 -4.50 14.75
C ASN A 49 2.24 -5.46 14.09
N LYS A 50 1.86 -6.73 13.96
CA LYS A 50 2.72 -7.76 13.38
C LYS A 50 2.65 -7.79 11.86
N PRO A 51 3.76 -8.12 11.17
CA PRO A 51 3.78 -8.23 9.70
C PRO A 51 2.96 -9.42 9.18
N TRP A 52 2.55 -10.36 10.03
CA TRP A 52 1.61 -11.43 9.70
C TRP A 52 0.14 -11.09 10.00
N SER A 53 -0.15 -9.89 10.52
CA SER A 53 -1.53 -9.40 10.69
C SER A 53 -2.20 -9.17 9.33
N HIS A 54 -3.52 -9.15 9.28
CA HIS A 54 -4.26 -8.82 8.04
C HIS A 54 -4.10 -7.35 7.61
N TYR A 55 -3.66 -6.47 8.52
CA TYR A 55 -3.38 -5.05 8.23
C TYR A 55 -1.91 -4.77 7.91
N ARG A 56 -1.66 -3.78 7.03
CA ARG A 56 -0.31 -3.33 6.63
C ARG A 56 0.11 -2.06 7.42
N PHE A 57 0.76 -2.26 8.57
CA PHE A 57 1.19 -1.17 9.47
C PHE A 57 2.68 -0.81 9.42
N ASN A 58 3.54 -1.73 8.99
CA ASN A 58 4.99 -1.58 9.14
C ASN A 58 5.71 -1.58 7.80
N ARG A 59 6.83 -0.86 7.73
CA ARG A 59 7.83 -1.07 6.67
C ARG A 59 8.39 -2.50 6.70
N PHE A 60 8.93 -2.94 5.58
CA PHE A 60 9.57 -4.25 5.39
C PHE A 60 8.66 -5.47 5.61
N ARG A 61 7.33 -5.32 5.49
CA ARG A 61 6.39 -6.44 5.66
C ARG A 61 6.64 -7.56 4.64
N ASP A 62 6.92 -7.18 3.41
CA ASP A 62 7.33 -8.05 2.30
C ASP A 62 8.55 -8.92 2.65
N ILE A 63 9.57 -8.35 3.30
CA ILE A 63 10.75 -9.09 3.76
C ILE A 63 10.36 -10.18 4.76
N TRP A 64 9.44 -9.89 5.68
CA TRP A 64 8.95 -10.92 6.61
C TRP A 64 8.27 -12.09 5.88
N TRP A 65 7.41 -11.78 4.91
CA TRP A 65 6.70 -12.81 4.12
C TRP A 65 7.62 -13.61 3.20
N PHE A 66 8.68 -12.98 2.68
CA PHE A 66 9.74 -13.68 1.96
C PHE A 66 10.33 -14.80 2.82
N TYR A 67 10.87 -14.46 3.99
CA TYR A 67 11.48 -15.45 4.87
C TYR A 67 10.47 -16.46 5.42
N TYR A 68 9.23 -16.06 5.66
CA TYR A 68 8.16 -16.99 6.06
C TYR A 68 7.84 -18.03 4.97
N GLY A 69 7.86 -17.61 3.70
CA GLY A 69 7.55 -18.47 2.56
C GLY A 69 8.71 -19.35 2.09
N LEU A 70 9.93 -19.12 2.57
CA LEU A 70 11.11 -19.91 2.17
C LEU A 70 11.00 -21.37 2.62
N ASN A 71 11.37 -22.29 1.73
CA ASN A 71 11.54 -23.68 2.08
C ASN A 71 12.86 -23.88 2.82
N TRP A 72 12.86 -24.65 3.91
CA TRP A 72 14.08 -25.01 4.65
C TRP A 72 15.16 -25.64 3.77
N ASN A 73 14.78 -26.41 2.74
CA ASN A 73 15.75 -26.97 1.82
C ASN A 73 16.48 -25.90 1.00
N ASP A 74 15.81 -24.80 0.63
CA ASP A 74 16.45 -23.69 -0.07
C ASP A 74 17.48 -23.00 0.81
N ILE A 75 17.19 -22.89 2.12
CA ILE A 75 18.11 -22.34 3.12
C ILE A 75 19.33 -23.24 3.30
N LEU A 76 19.12 -24.55 3.47
CA LEU A 76 20.18 -25.52 3.76
C LEU A 76 21.12 -25.76 2.57
N LEU A 77 20.60 -25.66 1.35
CA LEU A 77 21.35 -25.90 0.12
C LEU A 77 22.00 -24.64 -0.45
N ASP A 78 21.90 -23.51 0.24
CA ASP A 78 22.36 -22.19 -0.22
C ASP A 78 21.90 -21.93 -1.67
N ASN A 79 20.60 -22.19 -1.89
CA ASN A 79 20.01 -22.16 -3.22
C ASN A 79 20.01 -20.72 -3.77
N GLN A 80 20.10 -20.54 -5.09
CA GLN A 80 20.08 -19.22 -5.74
C GLN A 80 18.87 -18.36 -5.34
N ILE A 81 17.77 -18.98 -4.91
CA ILE A 81 16.57 -18.34 -4.37
C ILE A 81 16.90 -17.37 -3.22
N LEU A 82 17.92 -17.65 -2.39
CA LEU A 82 18.36 -16.77 -1.31
C LEU A 82 19.04 -15.48 -1.80
N GLN A 83 19.46 -15.44 -3.07
CA GLN A 83 20.00 -14.23 -3.71
C GLN A 83 18.93 -13.38 -4.40
N GLU A 84 17.69 -13.87 -4.45
CA GLU A 84 16.56 -13.13 -5.01
C GLU A 84 15.77 -12.39 -3.92
N ASN A 85 15.00 -11.37 -4.32
CA ASN A 85 14.07 -10.68 -3.43
C ASN A 85 12.63 -11.18 -3.68
N PHE A 86 11.72 -10.92 -2.73
CA PHE A 86 10.32 -11.38 -2.80
C PHE A 86 9.66 -11.07 -4.15
N GLU A 87 9.88 -9.85 -4.66
CA GLU A 87 9.27 -9.39 -5.89
C GLU A 87 9.68 -10.17 -7.14
N LYS A 88 10.88 -10.77 -7.15
CA LYS A 88 11.33 -11.61 -8.26
C LYS A 88 10.82 -13.06 -8.19
N LEU A 89 10.42 -13.51 -7.00
CA LEU A 89 9.89 -14.87 -6.79
C LEU A 89 8.39 -14.95 -7.07
N ILE A 90 7.69 -13.82 -7.02
CA ILE A 90 6.28 -13.73 -7.38
C ILE A 90 6.15 -13.21 -8.80
N LYS A 91 5.08 -13.61 -9.51
CA LYS A 91 4.73 -12.95 -10.77
C LYS A 91 4.44 -11.48 -10.43
N PRO A 92 5.17 -10.51 -11.01
CA PRO A 92 4.94 -9.11 -10.68
C PRO A 92 3.53 -8.74 -11.12
N ILE A 93 2.77 -8.17 -10.19
CA ILE A 93 1.57 -7.44 -10.56
C ILE A 93 2.07 -6.16 -11.20
N THR A 94 1.74 -5.96 -12.48
CA THR A 94 2.32 -4.87 -13.27
C THR A 94 1.49 -3.60 -13.21
N CYS A 95 0.31 -3.64 -12.59
CA CYS A 95 -0.56 -2.49 -12.47
C CYS A 95 -1.15 -2.32 -11.08
N HIS A 96 -0.96 -1.12 -10.53
CA HIS A 96 -1.37 -0.70 -9.21
C HIS A 96 -2.39 0.44 -9.30
N ALA A 97 -3.54 0.24 -8.68
CA ALA A 97 -4.57 1.25 -8.49
C ALA A 97 -4.59 1.73 -7.05
N SER A 98 -4.56 3.03 -6.83
CA SER A 98 -4.64 3.60 -5.48
C SER A 98 -5.95 4.35 -5.24
N ILE A 99 -6.47 4.21 -4.02
CA ILE A 99 -7.64 4.93 -3.49
C ILE A 99 -7.22 5.49 -2.12
N PHE A 100 -7.25 6.81 -1.97
CA PHE A 100 -7.07 7.46 -0.67
C PHE A 100 -8.43 7.91 -0.15
N THR A 101 -8.84 7.39 1.00
CA THR A 101 -10.18 7.64 1.53
C THR A 101 -10.17 8.11 2.99
N ASN A 102 -11.13 8.97 3.31
CA ASN A 102 -11.49 9.33 4.68
C ASN A 102 -12.86 8.75 5.09
N THR A 103 -13.51 8.00 4.20
CA THR A 103 -14.85 7.42 4.37
C THR A 103 -14.83 5.90 4.19
N GLY A 104 -15.82 5.24 4.79
CA GLY A 104 -15.97 3.79 4.70
C GLY A 104 -16.67 3.32 3.43
N ASP A 105 -17.20 4.24 2.62
CA ASP A 105 -17.99 3.94 1.43
C ASP A 105 -17.17 4.30 0.18
N ILE A 106 -16.92 3.29 -0.65
CA ILE A 106 -16.12 3.39 -1.86
C ILE A 106 -16.95 2.83 -3.01
N GLU A 107 -17.32 3.72 -3.92
CA GLU A 107 -18.31 3.45 -4.96
C GLU A 107 -17.80 2.41 -5.96
N GLY A 108 -18.64 1.43 -6.31
CA GLY A 108 -18.32 0.41 -7.31
C GLY A 108 -17.15 -0.54 -7.00
N LEU A 109 -16.48 -0.41 -5.84
CA LEU A 109 -15.23 -1.12 -5.54
C LEU A 109 -15.34 -2.66 -5.64
N PRO A 110 -16.36 -3.35 -5.08
CA PRO A 110 -16.45 -4.80 -5.21
C PRO A 110 -16.52 -5.27 -6.67
N TYR A 111 -17.23 -4.53 -7.52
CA TYR A 111 -17.34 -4.84 -8.94
C TYR A 111 -16.00 -4.65 -9.67
N LEU A 112 -15.30 -3.55 -9.39
CA LEU A 112 -13.98 -3.30 -9.96
C LEU A 112 -12.96 -4.38 -9.57
N LEU A 113 -12.98 -4.83 -8.31
CA LEU A 113 -12.11 -5.92 -7.82
C LEU A 113 -12.36 -7.22 -8.59
N GLU A 114 -13.62 -7.55 -8.90
CA GLU A 114 -14.00 -8.74 -9.66
C GLU A 114 -13.63 -8.64 -11.15
N GLN A 115 -13.83 -7.48 -11.78
CA GLN A 115 -13.60 -7.30 -13.21
C GLN A 115 -12.14 -7.00 -13.58
N LEU A 116 -11.32 -6.61 -12.60
CA LEU A 116 -9.90 -6.26 -12.78
C LEU A 116 -8.98 -7.14 -11.92
N PRO A 117 -8.99 -8.48 -12.08
CA PRO A 117 -8.20 -9.39 -11.25
C PRO A 117 -6.67 -9.23 -11.44
N ASN A 118 -6.24 -8.59 -12.53
CA ASN A 118 -4.84 -8.33 -12.85
C ASN A 118 -4.32 -6.99 -12.30
N VAL A 119 -5.17 -6.20 -11.64
CA VAL A 119 -4.80 -4.92 -11.02
C VAL A 119 -4.70 -5.13 -9.51
N GLN A 120 -3.59 -4.71 -8.90
CA GLN A 120 -3.48 -4.63 -7.44
C GLN A 120 -4.11 -3.33 -6.95
N PHE A 121 -5.19 -3.43 -6.17
CA PHE A 121 -5.83 -2.29 -5.54
C PHE A 121 -5.20 -2.01 -4.18
N HIS A 122 -4.95 -0.73 -3.90
CA HIS A 122 -4.41 -0.22 -2.65
C HIS A 122 -5.38 0.81 -2.07
N ILE A 123 -5.98 0.49 -0.92
CA ILE A 123 -6.87 1.42 -0.21
C ILE A 123 -6.15 1.90 1.04
N ALA A 124 -5.95 3.22 1.12
CA ALA A 124 -5.23 3.86 2.19
C ALA A 124 -6.11 4.88 2.92
N ALA A 125 -6.09 4.83 4.25
CA ALA A 125 -6.80 5.78 5.10
C ALA A 125 -5.94 6.21 6.29
N PRO A 126 -6.08 7.45 6.79
CA PRO A 126 -5.41 7.89 8.02
C PRO A 126 -6.00 7.24 9.28
N THR A 127 -7.15 6.58 9.17
CA THR A 127 -7.90 5.94 10.26
C THR A 127 -8.02 4.43 10.03
N TYR A 128 -8.69 3.74 10.96
CA TYR A 128 -9.09 2.35 10.78
C TYR A 128 -10.30 2.25 9.84
N PHE A 129 -10.40 1.12 9.15
CA PHE A 129 -11.50 0.84 8.23
C PHE A 129 -12.74 0.28 8.92
N SER A 130 -13.91 0.54 8.33
CA SER A 130 -15.17 -0.12 8.70
C SER A 130 -15.12 -1.61 8.34
N PRO A 131 -15.94 -2.47 9.00
CA PRO A 131 -16.01 -3.89 8.69
C PRO A 131 -16.27 -4.17 7.20
N ASN A 132 -17.10 -3.36 6.53
CA ASN A 132 -17.41 -3.52 5.10
C ASN A 132 -16.17 -3.48 4.22
N ILE A 133 -15.21 -2.58 4.48
CA ILE A 133 -13.96 -2.52 3.72
C ILE A 133 -13.02 -3.66 4.10
N VAL A 134 -13.01 -4.06 5.37
CA VAL A 134 -12.20 -5.21 5.85
C VAL A 134 -12.68 -6.52 5.22
N GLU A 135 -13.98 -6.70 5.03
CA GLU A 135 -14.54 -7.90 4.37
C GLU A 135 -14.10 -8.04 2.91
N LEU A 136 -13.77 -6.94 2.24
CA LEU A 136 -13.24 -6.97 0.86
C LEU A 136 -11.84 -7.56 0.79
N GLN A 137 -11.13 -7.78 1.91
CA GLN A 137 -9.86 -8.53 1.90
C GLN A 137 -10.00 -9.98 1.41
N ARG A 138 -11.23 -10.48 1.20
CA ARG A 138 -11.49 -11.74 0.48
C ARG A 138 -11.02 -11.71 -0.98
N TYR A 139 -10.90 -10.53 -1.59
CA TYR A 139 -10.37 -10.35 -2.93
C TYR A 139 -8.83 -10.31 -2.85
N SER A 140 -8.17 -11.27 -3.49
CA SER A 140 -6.70 -11.42 -3.42
C SER A 140 -5.94 -10.24 -4.02
N ASN A 141 -6.60 -9.48 -4.91
CA ASN A 141 -6.08 -8.28 -5.55
C ASN A 141 -6.37 -7.00 -4.77
N LEU A 142 -6.74 -7.07 -3.48
CA LEU A 142 -6.92 -5.92 -2.60
C LEU A 142 -5.93 -5.89 -1.43
N TYR A 143 -5.24 -4.76 -1.26
CA TYR A 143 -4.49 -4.42 -0.05
C TYR A 143 -5.09 -3.21 0.65
N ILE A 144 -5.29 -3.34 1.96
CA ILE A 144 -5.76 -2.25 2.83
C ILE A 144 -4.65 -1.77 3.76
N TYR A 145 -4.54 -0.45 3.87
CA TYR A 145 -3.53 0.26 4.64
C TYR A 145 -4.24 1.22 5.61
N PRO A 146 -4.53 0.78 6.84
CA PRO A 146 -5.09 1.66 7.86
C PRO A 146 -3.99 2.49 8.52
N CYS A 147 -4.36 3.65 9.06
CA CYS A 147 -3.43 4.54 9.77
C CYS A 147 -2.14 4.83 8.98
N VAL A 148 -2.30 5.10 7.68
CA VAL A 148 -1.17 5.28 6.75
C VAL A 148 -0.30 6.45 7.17
N ASP A 149 0.99 6.17 7.32
CA ASP A 149 2.01 7.19 7.55
C ASP A 149 2.50 7.86 6.24
N PRO A 150 3.17 9.02 6.30
CA PRO A 150 3.61 9.76 5.14
C PRO A 150 4.55 8.98 4.23
N LYS A 151 5.41 8.12 4.80
CA LYS A 151 6.36 7.33 4.01
C LYS A 151 5.64 6.24 3.23
N MET A 152 4.67 5.58 3.86
CA MET A 152 3.79 4.63 3.19
C MET A 152 2.93 5.34 2.13
N LYS A 153 2.36 6.52 2.44
CA LYS A 153 1.60 7.33 1.47
C LYS A 153 2.44 7.67 0.24
N GLU A 154 3.66 8.18 0.44
CA GLU A 154 4.62 8.47 -0.64
C GLU A 154 4.90 7.21 -1.47
N THR A 155 5.14 6.08 -0.81
CA THR A 155 5.39 4.79 -1.47
C THR A 155 4.19 4.35 -2.32
N LEU A 156 2.97 4.52 -1.82
CA LEU A 156 1.73 4.19 -2.55
C LEU A 156 1.52 5.10 -3.75
N ILE A 157 1.74 6.41 -3.60
CA ILE A 157 1.65 7.35 -4.71
C ILE A 157 2.65 6.97 -5.81
N ASN A 158 3.93 6.78 -5.46
CA ASN A 158 5.00 6.52 -6.43
C ASN A 158 4.85 5.20 -7.20
N GLN A 159 4.17 4.20 -6.62
CA GLN A 159 3.90 2.93 -7.30
C GLN A 159 2.59 2.95 -8.12
N THR A 160 1.76 3.99 -7.96
CA THR A 160 0.43 4.05 -8.59
C THR A 160 0.56 4.19 -10.10
N ASN A 161 -0.15 3.34 -10.85
CA ASN A 161 -0.27 3.47 -12.30
C ASN A 161 -1.51 4.26 -12.71
N PHE A 162 -2.60 4.16 -11.94
CA PHE A 162 -3.78 5.01 -12.09
C PHE A 162 -4.49 5.19 -10.75
N TYR A 163 -5.16 6.32 -10.59
CA TYR A 163 -5.87 6.67 -9.37
C TYR A 163 -7.38 6.51 -9.56
N LEU A 164 -8.05 6.03 -8.52
CA LEU A 164 -9.50 5.87 -8.49
C LEU A 164 -10.10 6.85 -7.48
N ASP A 165 -10.70 7.92 -8.00
CA ASP A 165 -11.42 8.92 -7.23
C ASP A 165 -12.87 8.50 -7.01
N ILE A 166 -13.03 7.44 -6.23
CA ILE A 166 -14.30 6.73 -6.01
C ILE A 166 -14.71 6.69 -4.53
N ASN A 167 -14.02 7.43 -3.68
CA ASN A 167 -14.43 7.63 -2.29
C ASN A 167 -15.48 8.74 -2.20
N TYR A 168 -16.45 8.57 -1.30
CA TYR A 168 -17.36 9.65 -0.94
C TYR A 168 -16.70 10.63 0.03
N GLY A 169 -17.30 11.82 0.17
CA GLY A 169 -16.89 12.83 1.14
C GLY A 169 -15.85 13.80 0.59
N PRO A 170 -15.04 14.44 1.43
CA PRO A 170 -13.96 15.32 0.97
C PRO A 170 -12.77 14.54 0.40
N ALA A 171 -12.18 15.10 -0.65
CA ALA A 171 -10.92 14.66 -1.23
C ALA A 171 -9.77 14.70 -0.21
N LEU A 172 -8.79 13.81 -0.38
CA LEU A 172 -7.51 13.92 0.32
C LEU A 172 -6.54 14.77 -0.53
N ASP A 173 -6.71 16.09 -0.44
CA ASP A 173 -6.13 17.10 -1.34
C ASP A 173 -4.64 16.87 -1.68
N ASP A 174 -3.80 16.62 -0.67
CA ASP A 174 -2.36 16.46 -0.89
C ASP A 174 -1.99 15.23 -1.75
N ALA A 175 -2.77 14.15 -1.66
CA ALA A 175 -2.50 12.93 -2.43
C ALA A 175 -2.89 13.11 -3.89
N LEU A 176 -4.06 13.72 -4.11
CA LEU A 176 -4.60 13.98 -5.44
C LEU A 176 -3.70 14.93 -6.23
N GLN A 177 -3.23 16.00 -5.60
CA GLN A 177 -2.32 16.96 -6.25
C GLN A 177 -1.04 16.28 -6.74
N GLU A 178 -0.47 15.37 -5.94
CA GLU A 178 0.74 14.67 -6.32
C GLU A 178 0.49 13.65 -7.45
N ILE A 179 -0.64 12.94 -7.43
CA ILE A 179 -1.05 12.04 -8.51
C ILE A 179 -1.24 12.81 -9.83
N VAL A 180 -1.90 13.97 -9.78
CA VAL A 180 -2.05 14.87 -10.93
C VAL A 180 -0.68 15.31 -11.44
N ARG A 181 0.21 15.72 -10.53
CA ARG A 181 1.58 16.16 -10.86
C ARG A 181 2.40 15.07 -11.57
N GLN A 182 2.17 13.80 -11.22
CA GLN A 182 2.82 12.65 -11.87
C GLN A 182 2.20 12.32 -13.24
N GLY A 183 1.05 12.89 -13.58
CA GLY A 183 0.35 12.64 -14.85
C GLY A 183 -0.30 11.26 -14.92
N ASN A 184 -0.52 10.61 -13.77
CA ASN A 184 -1.21 9.33 -13.72
C ASN A 184 -2.69 9.52 -14.11
N PRO A 185 -3.29 8.60 -14.90
CA PRO A 185 -4.70 8.65 -15.22
C PRO A 185 -5.55 8.60 -13.94
N ILE A 186 -6.59 9.42 -13.91
CA ILE A 186 -7.55 9.47 -12.80
C ILE A 186 -8.91 9.06 -13.35
N TYR A 187 -9.56 8.11 -12.69
CA TYR A 187 -10.92 7.65 -13.02
C TYR A 187 -11.83 7.94 -11.83
N SER A 188 -13.05 8.41 -12.09
CA SER A 188 -14.03 8.69 -11.04
C SER A 188 -15.45 8.35 -11.50
N PHE A 189 -16.39 8.31 -10.56
CA PHE A 189 -17.80 8.35 -10.89
C PHE A 189 -18.34 9.78 -10.84
N GLU A 190 -19.45 10.03 -11.51
CA GLU A 190 -20.17 11.32 -11.43
C GLU A 190 -20.51 11.69 -9.98
N SER A 191 -20.84 10.70 -9.14
CA SER A 191 -21.18 10.89 -7.72
C SER A 191 -19.99 11.12 -6.80
N THR A 192 -18.76 10.85 -7.24
CA THR A 192 -17.55 10.88 -6.40
C THR A 192 -16.46 11.81 -6.95
N SER A 193 -16.63 12.37 -8.14
CA SER A 193 -15.63 13.24 -8.77
C SER A 193 -15.33 14.47 -7.92
N HIS A 194 -14.09 14.60 -7.47
CA HIS A 194 -13.59 15.81 -6.80
C HIS A 194 -12.98 16.82 -7.78
N PHE A 195 -12.88 16.47 -9.06
CA PHE A 195 -12.32 17.32 -10.10
C PHE A 195 -13.43 18.06 -10.84
N SER A 196 -13.20 19.37 -11.07
CA SER A 196 -14.05 20.22 -11.90
C SER A 196 -13.32 20.78 -13.13
N ASN A 197 -12.03 20.46 -13.28
CA ASN A 197 -11.11 20.99 -14.29
C ASN A 197 -10.84 20.01 -15.45
N GLY A 198 -11.42 18.80 -15.42
CA GLY A 198 -11.26 17.79 -16.47
C GLY A 198 -9.98 16.97 -16.40
N GLU A 199 -9.27 16.96 -15.27
CA GLU A 199 -8.08 16.13 -15.06
C GLU A 199 -8.39 14.63 -14.90
N ASN A 200 -9.65 14.28 -14.68
CA ASN A 200 -10.14 12.91 -14.55
C ASN A 200 -11.08 12.49 -15.70
N GLN A 201 -11.14 11.18 -15.91
CA GLN A 201 -12.19 10.54 -16.70
C GLN A 201 -13.37 10.20 -15.80
N VAL A 202 -14.51 10.83 -16.05
CA VAL A 202 -15.73 10.65 -15.26
C VAL A 202 -16.65 9.65 -15.96
N PHE A 203 -17.17 8.70 -15.18
CA PHE A 203 -18.11 7.68 -15.65
C PHE A 203 -19.42 7.75 -14.87
N ALA A 204 -20.53 7.45 -15.52
CA ALA A 204 -21.80 7.30 -14.85
C ALA A 204 -21.80 6.02 -14.00
N VAL A 205 -22.45 6.05 -12.83
CA VAL A 205 -22.49 4.93 -11.87
C VAL A 205 -23.20 3.71 -12.46
N ASP A 206 -24.20 3.92 -13.30
CA ASP A 206 -24.91 2.86 -14.04
C ASP A 206 -24.07 2.26 -15.18
N ASN A 207 -22.87 2.79 -15.42
CA ASN A 207 -22.01 2.40 -16.53
C ASN A 207 -20.56 2.08 -16.09
N VAL A 208 -20.40 1.40 -14.96
CA VAL A 208 -19.08 0.95 -14.44
C VAL A 208 -18.32 0.11 -15.48
N ASP A 209 -19.02 -0.60 -16.36
CA ASP A 209 -18.42 -1.38 -17.44
C ASP A 209 -17.57 -0.53 -18.40
N GLU A 210 -17.94 0.72 -18.67
CA GLU A 210 -17.13 1.60 -19.49
C GLU A 210 -15.84 2.01 -18.78
N MET A 211 -15.87 2.19 -17.46
CA MET A 211 -14.65 2.43 -16.66
C MET A 211 -13.72 1.21 -16.74
N VAL A 212 -14.28 0.00 -16.56
CA VAL A 212 -13.53 -1.26 -16.67
C VAL A 212 -12.88 -1.38 -18.05
N LYS A 213 -13.64 -1.16 -19.13
CA LYS A 213 -13.11 -1.20 -20.50
C LYS A 213 -12.00 -0.17 -20.71
N SER A 214 -12.18 1.05 -20.23
CA SER A 214 -11.17 2.11 -20.34
C SER A 214 -9.86 1.72 -19.64
N ILE A 215 -9.95 1.17 -18.42
CA ILE A 215 -8.79 0.66 -17.67
C ILE A 215 -8.14 -0.50 -18.42
N GLN A 216 -8.91 -1.49 -18.88
CA GLN A 216 -8.38 -2.65 -19.60
C GLN A 216 -7.67 -2.26 -20.91
N ASN A 217 -8.21 -1.28 -21.64
CA ASN A 217 -7.57 -0.76 -22.85
C ASN A 217 -6.21 -0.13 -22.52
N LYS A 218 -6.14 0.72 -21.48
CA LYS A 218 -4.87 1.31 -21.01
C LYS A 218 -3.86 0.24 -20.58
N LEU A 219 -4.30 -0.80 -19.87
CA LEU A 219 -3.45 -1.93 -19.51
C LEU A 219 -2.86 -2.61 -20.74
N SER A 220 -3.65 -2.80 -21.79
CA SER A 220 -3.19 -3.45 -23.04
C SER A 220 -2.18 -2.62 -23.83
N GLU A 221 -2.30 -1.29 -23.79
CA GLU A 221 -1.38 -0.36 -24.45
C GLU A 221 -0.01 -0.33 -23.78
N SER A 222 0.03 -0.44 -22.44
CA SER A 222 1.29 -0.44 -21.68
C SER A 222 2.14 -1.72 -21.86
N HIS A 223 1.60 -2.76 -22.50
CA HIS A 223 2.30 -4.04 -22.77
C HIS A 223 2.73 -4.18 -24.25
N ARG A 224 2.60 -3.13 -25.07
CA ARG A 224 3.11 -3.09 -26.46
C ARG A 224 4.40 -2.27 -26.54
#